data_AF-A0A0F3IKZ8-F1
#
_entry.id   AF-A0A0F3IKZ8-F1
#
_cell.length_a   1.000
_cell.length_b   1.000
_cell.length_c   1.000
_cell.angle_alpha   90.00
_cell.angle_beta   90.00
_cell.angle_gamma   90.00
#
_symmetry.space_group_name_H-M   'P 1'
#
loop_
_entity.id
_entity.type
_entity.pdbx_description
1 polymer ?
#
loop_
_entity_poly.entity_id
_entity_poly.type
_entity_poly.pdbx_seq_one_letter_code
_entity_poly.pdbx_strand_id
1 'polypeptide(L)'
;MVIIDFSNTKKEAFLRGFEKGLAAPVMLFGHFQAPNVNTIPQVTVQSIEIGEAIENDWKAIGTDLRNVIEHHGKDYTSKTPS
;
A
#
# COMPACT_ATOMS: atom_id res chain seq x y z
N MET A 1 12.81 11.14 5.93
CA MET A 1 12.52 9.70 6.11
C MET A 1 13.79 8.92 5.82
N VAL A 2 14.38 8.27 6.82
CA VAL A 2 15.65 7.54 6.66
C VAL A 2 15.32 6.13 6.18
N ILE A 3 15.43 5.91 4.86
CA ILE A 3 15.23 4.61 4.24
C ILE A 3 16.47 3.76 4.54
N ILE A 4 16.28 2.61 5.17
CA ILE A 4 17.34 1.61 5.33
C ILE A 4 17.48 0.89 3.99
N ASP A 5 18.63 1.09 3.35
CA ASP A 5 18.96 0.47 2.07
C ASP A 5 19.76 -0.82 2.31
N PHE A 6 19.12 -1.95 2.00
CA PHE A 6 19.63 -3.31 2.20
C PHE A 6 20.57 -3.79 1.09
N SER A 7 20.82 -2.97 0.06
CA SER A 7 21.78 -3.29 -1.00
C SER A 7 23.24 -3.04 -0.60
N ASN A 8 23.48 -2.41 0.56
CA ASN A 8 24.81 -2.06 1.03
C ASN A 8 25.62 -3.27 1.50
N THR A 9 26.91 -3.27 1.19
CA THR A 9 27.85 -4.27 1.71
C THR A 9 27.98 -4.15 3.24
N LYS A 10 28.38 -5.23 3.93
CA LYS A 10 28.53 -5.23 5.41
C LYS A 10 29.38 -4.05 5.93
N LYS A 11 30.41 -3.65 5.18
CA LYS A 11 31.30 -2.53 5.50
C LYS A 11 30.57 -1.18 5.40
N GLU A 12 29.81 -0.99 4.32
CA GLU A 12 29.03 0.25 4.12
C GLU A 12 27.88 0.36 5.11
N ALA A 13 27.21 -0.75 5.43
CA ALA A 13 26.19 -0.78 6.47
C ALA A 13 26.75 -0.38 7.84
N PHE A 14 27.96 -0.85 8.18
CA PHE A 14 28.67 -0.45 9.39
C PHE A 14 29.01 1.04 9.40
N LEU A 15 29.64 1.55 8.33
CA LEU A 15 30.03 2.96 8.24
C LEU A 15 28.80 3.88 8.35
N ARG A 16 27.74 3.58 7.60
CA ARG A 16 26.49 4.36 7.66
C ARG A 16 25.80 4.25 9.02
N GLY A 17 25.86 3.08 9.67
CA GLY A 17 25.33 2.90 11.02
C GLY A 17 26.11 3.69 12.06
N PHE A 18 27.43 3.69 11.95
CA PHE A 18 28.33 4.44 12.83
C PHE A 18 28.14 5.95 12.69
N GLU A 19 28.09 6.47 11.46
CA GLU A 19 27.80 7.88 11.18
C GLU A 19 26.44 8.31 11.75
N LYS A 20 25.41 7.48 11.59
CA LYS A 20 24.09 7.73 12.18
C LYS A 20 24.14 7.74 13.71
N GLY A 21 24.92 6.83 14.31
CA GLY A 21 25.13 6.79 15.76
C GLY A 21 25.78 8.07 16.29
N LEU A 22 26.77 8.60 15.58
CA LEU A 22 27.41 9.88 15.94
C LEU A 22 26.50 11.09 15.74
N ALA A 23 25.64 11.07 14.72
CA ALA A 23 24.71 12.15 14.43
C ALA A 23 23.45 12.15 15.32
N ALA A 24 23.12 11.02 15.97
CA ALA A 24 21.90 10.87 16.76
C ALA A 24 21.77 11.86 17.94
N PRO A 25 22.80 12.12 18.75
CA PRO A 25 22.71 13.11 19.83
C PRO A 25 22.48 14.52 19.30
N VAL A 26 23.10 14.86 18.16
CA VAL A 26 22.87 16.15 17.51
C VAL A 26 21.40 16.25 17.10
N MET A 27 20.84 15.24 16.43
CA MET A 27 19.42 15.23 16.03
C MET A 27 18.44 15.29 17.21
N LEU A 28 18.77 14.72 18.37
CA LEU A 28 17.90 14.70 19.55
C LEU A 28 17.98 15.99 20.40
N PHE A 29 19.17 16.58 20.51
CA PHE A 29 19.42 17.70 21.42
C PHE A 29 19.76 19.01 20.70
N GLY A 30 19.95 18.97 19.39
CA GLY A 30 20.13 20.15 18.56
C GLY A 30 18.83 20.89 18.33
N HIS A 31 18.91 22.22 18.23
CA HIS A 31 17.77 23.04 17.80
C HIS A 31 17.60 22.91 16.29
N PHE A 32 16.82 21.91 15.87
CA PHE A 32 16.42 21.76 14.48
C PHE A 32 15.06 22.41 14.26
N GLN A 33 15.03 23.43 13.40
CA GLN A 33 13.76 23.85 12.80
C GLN A 33 13.38 22.76 11.80
N ALA A 34 12.32 22.00 12.14
CA ALA A 34 11.74 21.08 11.18
C ALA A 34 11.36 21.88 9.92
N PRO A 35 11.66 21.38 8.71
CA PRO A 35 11.23 22.03 7.50
C PRO A 35 9.72 22.19 7.53
N ASN A 36 9.22 23.34 7.08
CA ASN A 36 7.79 23.64 7.07
C ASN A 36 7.10 22.60 6.16
N VAL A 37 6.49 21.59 6.80
CA VAL A 37 5.83 20.51 6.08
C VAL A 37 4.52 21.08 5.58
N ASN A 38 4.39 21.23 4.26
CA ASN A 38 3.12 21.58 3.64
C ASN A 38 2.04 20.67 4.21
N THR A 39 1.02 21.26 4.83
CA THR A 39 -0.08 20.53 5.43
C THR A 39 -0.77 19.73 4.33
N ILE A 40 -0.59 18.41 4.33
CA ILE A 40 -1.28 17.54 3.38
C ILE A 40 -2.77 17.62 3.75
N PRO A 41 -3.66 17.97 2.81
CA PRO A 41 -5.08 18.00 3.10
C PRO A 41 -5.50 16.61 3.57
N GLN A 42 -6.08 16.54 4.76
CA GLN A 42 -6.63 15.29 5.26
C GLN A 42 -7.77 14.88 4.35
N VAL A 43 -7.66 13.71 3.73
CA VAL A 43 -8.76 13.11 2.99
C VAL A 43 -9.78 12.63 4.01
N THR A 44 -10.90 13.31 4.09
CA THR A 44 -12.06 12.83 4.85
C THR A 44 -12.60 11.61 4.13
N VAL A 45 -12.27 10.42 4.63
CA VAL A 45 -12.93 9.18 4.20
C VAL A 45 -14.37 9.30 4.69
N GLN A 46 -15.31 9.47 3.77
CA GLN A 46 -16.74 9.41 4.12
C GLN A 46 -17.00 8.02 4.72
N SER A 47 -17.50 7.97 5.94
CA SER A 47 -17.89 6.70 6.56
C SER A 47 -19.11 6.18 5.81
N ILE A 48 -18.90 5.26 4.88
CA ILE A 48 -19.98 4.47 4.31
C ILE A 48 -20.50 3.58 5.45
N GLU A 49 -21.80 3.53 5.66
CA GLU A 49 -22.37 2.62 6.65
C GLU A 49 -22.03 1.18 6.27
N ILE A 50 -21.65 0.36 7.24
CA ILE A 50 -21.15 -1.02 7.01
C ILE A 50 -22.13 -1.83 6.13
N GLY A 51 -23.45 -1.60 6.28
CA GLY A 51 -24.47 -2.26 5.47
C GLY A 51 -24.38 -1.91 3.98
N GLU A 52 -24.18 -0.63 3.65
CA GLU A 52 -24.05 -0.16 2.26
C GLU A 52 -22.73 -0.65 1.63
N ALA A 53 -21.65 -0.70 2.41
CA ALA A 53 -20.38 -1.27 1.94
C ALA A 53 -20.53 -2.76 1.57
N ILE A 54 -21.17 -3.55 2.44
CA ILE A 54 -21.40 -4.98 2.20
C ILE A 54 -22.31 -5.20 0.98
N GLU A 55 -23.37 -4.42 0.82
CA GLU A 55 -24.26 -4.51 -0.35
C GLU A 55 -23.49 -4.25 -1.65
N ASN A 56 -22.68 -3.19 -1.68
CA ASN A 56 -21.88 -2.83 -2.84
C ASN A 56 -20.85 -3.91 -3.19
N ASP A 57 -20.19 -4.48 -2.18
CA ASP A 57 -19.22 -5.57 -2.38
C ASP A 57 -19.88 -6.80 -3.00
N TRP A 58 -21.04 -7.23 -2.48
CA TRP A 58 -21.78 -8.37 -3.04
C TRP A 58 -22.25 -8.12 -4.47
N LYS A 59 -22.67 -6.90 -4.78
CA LYS A 59 -23.08 -6.51 -6.14
C LYS A 59 -21.91 -6.56 -7.12
N ALA A 60 -20.73 -6.11 -6.69
CA ALA A 60 -19.51 -6.18 -7.49
C ALA A 60 -19.12 -7.65 -7.77
N ILE A 61 -19.07 -8.48 -6.73
CA ILE A 61 -18.78 -9.92 -6.84
C ILE A 61 -19.75 -10.62 -7.80
N GLY A 62 -21.06 -10.36 -7.66
CA GLY A 62 -22.08 -10.96 -8.54
C GLY A 62 -21.94 -10.52 -9.99
N THR A 63 -21.56 -9.26 -10.22
CA THR A 63 -21.32 -8.72 -11.57
C THR A 63 -20.11 -9.38 -12.21
N ASP A 64 -19.01 -9.51 -11.48
CA ASP A 64 -17.79 -10.17 -11.97
C ASP A 64 -18.04 -11.64 -12.28
N LEU A 65 -18.75 -12.35 -11.40
CA LEU A 65 -19.11 -13.75 -11.62
C LEU A 65 -19.97 -13.91 -12.87
N ARG A 66 -20.97 -13.06 -13.06
CA ARG A 66 -21.81 -13.07 -14.27
C ARG A 66 -20.97 -12.82 -15.52
N ASN A 67 -20.07 -11.85 -15.48
CA ASN A 67 -19.19 -11.56 -16.61
C ASN A 67 -18.33 -12.78 -16.97
N VAL A 68 -17.74 -13.45 -15.98
CA VAL A 68 -16.95 -14.68 -16.19
C VAL A 68 -17.80 -15.79 -16.82
N ILE A 69 -19.03 -15.99 -16.33
CA ILE A 69 -19.95 -17.00 -16.89
C ILE A 69 -20.35 -16.65 -18.33
N GLU A 70 -20.64 -15.39 -18.63
CA GLU A 70 -21.01 -14.97 -20.00
C GLU A 70 -19.84 -15.13 -20.99
N HIS A 71 -18.61 -14.88 -20.54
CA HIS A 71 -17.41 -14.99 -21.37
C HIS A 71 -16.93 -16.44 -21.54
N HIS A 72 -16.95 -17.26 -20.49
CA HIS A 72 -16.39 -18.63 -20.51
C HIS A 72 -17.43 -19.75 -20.53
N GLY A 73 -18.69 -19.46 -20.19
CA GLY A 73 -19.78 -20.45 -20.21
C GLY A 73 -20.12 -20.93 -21.63
N LYS A 74 -19.82 -20.12 -22.66
CA LYS A 74 -19.98 -20.51 -24.07
C LYS A 74 -18.94 -21.53 -24.54
N ASP A 75 -17.77 -21.57 -23.91
CA ASP A 75 -16.69 -22.52 -24.26
C ASP A 75 -16.95 -23.93 -23.72
N TYR A 76 -17.83 -24.06 -22.71
CA TYR A 76 -18.14 -25.34 -22.07
C TYR A 76 -19.25 -26.11 -22.80
N THR A 77 -20.22 -25.43 -23.41
CA THR A 77 -21.33 -26.08 -24.14
C THR A 77 -20.93 -26.57 -25.54
N SER A 78 -19.84 -26.05 -26.12
CA SER A 78 -19.32 -26.49 -27.42
C SER A 78 -18.35 -27.69 -27.33
N LYS A 79 -18.03 -28.17 -26.12
CA LYS A 79 -17.05 -29.25 -25.88
C LYS A 79 -17.65 -30.57 -25.41
N THR A 80 -18.97 -30.74 -25.42
CA THR A 80 -19.60 -32.05 -25.25
C THR A 80 -19.40 -32.88 -26.53
N PRO A 81 -18.56 -33.94 -26.51
CA PRO A 81 -18.53 -34.89 -27.61
C PRO A 81 -19.85 -35.70 -27.56
N SER A 82 -20.51 -35.83 -28.70
CA SER A 82 -21.62 -36.78 -28.88
C SER A 82 -21.14 -38.23 -28.78
#